data_AF-A0A6L6EIR1-F1
#
_entry.id   AF-A0A6L6EIR1-F1
#
_cell.length_a   1.000
_cell.length_b   1.000
_cell.length_c   1.000
_cell.angle_alpha   90.00
_cell.angle_beta   90.00
_cell.angle_gamma   90.00
#
_symmetry.space_group_name_H-M   'P 1'
#
loop_
_entity.id
_entity.type
_entity.pdbx_description
1 polymer ?
#
loop_
_entity_poly.entity_id
_entity_poly.type
_entity_poly.pdbx_seq_one_letter_code
_entity_poly.pdbx_strand_id
1 'polypeptide(L)' 'MRLTTKPETEQPLPDIDMSTHLGELPLVNPILTASGCAAAGRELDQFFDITTIGGIVTKSVMQNPRSGRPTPRMA' A
#
# COMPACT_ATOMS: atom_id res chain seq x y z
N MET A 1 -6.37 -4.22 -33.73
CA MET A 1 -7.70 -3.84 -33.21
C MET A 1 -7.49 -2.95 -31.99
N ARG A 2 -7.39 -1.63 -32.20
CA ARG A 2 -7.25 -0.66 -31.11
C ARG A 2 -8.62 -0.46 -30.49
N LEU A 3 -8.81 -0.91 -29.24
CA LEU A 3 -9.97 -0.53 -28.45
C LEU A 3 -9.76 0.93 -28.01
N THR A 4 -10.27 1.86 -28.81
CA THR A 4 -10.51 3.23 -28.35
C THR A 4 -11.73 3.20 -27.44
N THR A 5 -11.51 2.99 -26.15
CA THR A 5 -12.51 3.29 -25.13
C THR A 5 -12.72 4.80 -25.14
N LYS A 6 -13.99 5.20 -25.26
CA LYS A 6 -14.49 6.57 -25.11
C LYS A 6 -13.87 7.19 -23.83
N PRO A 7 -13.49 8.48 -23.82
CA PRO A 7 -13.22 9.13 -22.55
C PRO A 7 -14.56 9.20 -21.81
N GLU A 8 -14.74 8.32 -20.83
CA GLU A 8 -15.79 8.51 -19.86
C GLU A 8 -15.55 9.88 -19.22
N THR A 9 -16.57 10.71 -19.22
CA THR A 9 -16.55 12.04 -18.64
C THR A 9 -16.10 11.91 -17.20
N GLU A 10 -14.82 12.17 -16.93
CA GLU A 10 -14.25 12.22 -15.59
C GLU A 10 -14.79 13.49 -14.94
N GLN A 11 -16.04 13.41 -14.47
CA GLN A 11 -16.53 14.36 -13.50
C GLN A 11 -15.58 14.22 -12.30
N PRO A 12 -14.89 15.30 -11.88
CA PRO A 12 -14.01 15.21 -10.74
C PRO A 12 -14.89 14.73 -9.58
N LEU A 13 -14.54 13.56 -9.05
CA LEU A 13 -15.15 13.07 -7.83
C LEU A 13 -15.07 14.21 -6.80
N PRO A 14 -16.11 14.44 -6.00
CA PRO A 14 -16.04 15.45 -4.96
C PRO A 14 -14.77 15.23 -4.14
N ASP A 15 -14.11 16.32 -3.73
CA ASP A 15 -12.90 16.25 -2.93
C ASP A 15 -13.26 15.63 -1.56
N ILE A 16 -12.98 14.33 -1.40
CA ILE A 16 -13.30 13.57 -0.20
C ILE A 16 -12.07 13.63 0.71
N ASP A 17 -12.25 14.24 1.88
CA ASP A 17 -11.24 14.16 2.95
C ASP A 17 -11.17 12.72 3.46
N MET A 18 -10.04 12.07 3.20
CA MET A 18 -9.76 10.71 3.61
C MET A 18 -8.98 10.64 4.92
N SER A 19 -8.58 11.77 5.52
CA SER A 19 -7.78 11.78 6.75
C SER A 19 -8.49 11.06 7.90
N THR A 20 -7.71 10.39 8.76
CA THR A 20 -8.27 9.61 9.87
C THR A 20 -7.29 9.47 11.03
N HIS A 21 -7.74 8.88 12.13
CA HIS A 21 -6.93 8.60 13.31
C HIS A 21 -6.97 7.10 13.67
N LEU A 22 -5.81 6.53 13.96
CA LEU A 22 -5.68 5.21 14.58
C LEU A 22 -5.21 5.38 16.02
N GLY A 23 -6.17 5.45 16.96
CA GLY A 23 -5.87 5.93 18.31
C GLY A 23 -5.40 7.38 18.26
N GLU A 24 -4.21 7.66 18.79
CA GLU A 24 -3.60 9.00 18.77
C GLU A 24 -2.81 9.29 17.48
N LEU A 25 -2.65 8.31 16.58
CA LEU A 25 -1.86 8.46 15.36
C LEU A 25 -2.72 9.07 14.23
N PRO A 26 -2.42 10.29 13.75
CA PRO A 26 -3.05 10.84 12.54
C PRO A 26 -2.51 10.13 11.29
N LEU A 27 -3.39 9.85 10.34
CA LEU A 27 -3.09 9.25 9.04
C LEU A 27 -3.68 10.12 7.93
N VAL A 28 -2.91 10.31 6.85
CA VAL A 28 -3.37 11.05 5.65
C VAL A 28 -4.55 10.35 4.95
N ASN A 29 -4.68 9.03 5.12
CA ASN A 29 -5.82 8.21 4.72
C ASN A 29 -5.83 6.85 5.45
N PRO A 30 -6.95 6.10 5.45
CA PRO A 30 -7.04 4.77 6.07
C PRO A 30 -6.41 3.64 5.24
N ILE A 31 -5.58 3.94 4.23
CA ILE A 31 -4.96 2.92 3.38
C ILE A 31 -3.64 2.50 4.03
N LEU A 32 -3.51 1.22 4.33
CA LEU A 32 -2.27 0.63 4.83
C LEU A 32 -1.94 -0.65 4.07
N THR A 33 -0.65 -0.94 3.88
CA THR A 33 -0.24 -2.23 3.31
C THR A 33 -0.50 -3.35 4.32
N ALA A 34 -0.88 -4.53 3.85
CA ALA A 34 -0.89 -5.72 4.70
C ALA A 34 0.55 -6.13 5.10
N SER A 35 0.70 -6.66 6.31
CA SER A 35 2.02 -7.07 6.83
C SER A 35 2.72 -8.07 5.91
N GLY A 36 3.95 -7.73 5.50
CA GLY A 36 4.77 -8.60 4.66
C GLY A 36 4.39 -8.64 3.19
N CYS A 37 3.44 -7.81 2.74
CA CYS A 37 3.10 -7.65 1.32
C CYS A 37 3.88 -6.52 0.63
N ALA A 38 4.54 -5.66 1.41
CA ALA A 38 5.23 -4.47 0.91
C ALA A 38 6.66 -4.34 1.46
N ALA A 39 7.26 -5.44 1.94
CA ALA A 39 8.56 -5.42 2.64
C ALA A 39 8.62 -4.30 3.70
N ALA A 40 9.43 -3.25 3.47
CA ALA A 40 9.50 -2.05 4.31
C ALA A 40 9.11 -0.75 3.56
N GLY A 41 8.41 -0.87 2.41
CA GLY A 41 7.92 0.26 1.60
C GLY A 41 8.91 0.78 0.57
N ARG A 42 10.22 0.58 0.77
CA ARG A 42 11.28 1.05 -0.13
C ARG A 42 11.12 0.52 -1.57
N GLU A 43 10.67 -0.72 -1.71
CA GLU A 43 10.46 -1.37 -2.99
C GLU A 43 9.22 -0.84 -3.73
N LEU A 44 8.28 -0.21 -3.03
CA LEU A 44 7.07 0.37 -3.63
C LEU A 44 7.28 1.78 -4.17
N ASP A 45 8.21 2.54 -3.59
CA ASP A 45 8.49 3.94 -3.93
C ASP A 45 8.95 4.14 -5.40
N GLN A 46 9.39 3.07 -6.05
CA GLN A 46 9.70 3.10 -7.49
C GLN A 46 8.46 3.14 -8.39
N PHE A 47 7.28 2.82 -7.87
CA PHE A 47 6.03 2.75 -8.63
C PHE A 47 5.12 3.96 -8.40
N PHE A 48 5.14 4.54 -7.19
CA PHE A 48 4.40 5.75 -6.82
C PHE A 48 5.04 6.38 -5.58
N ASP A 49 4.73 7.65 -5.32
CA ASP A 49 5.18 8.35 -4.12
C ASP A 49 4.59 7.68 -2.86
N ILE A 50 5.44 6.97 -2.13
CA ILE A 50 5.04 6.18 -0.97
C ILE A 50 4.55 7.07 0.20
N THR A 51 4.76 8.38 0.16
CA THR A 51 4.27 9.30 1.20
C THR A 51 2.77 9.58 1.10
N THR A 52 2.13 9.16 0.00
CA THR A 52 0.70 9.33 -0.26
C THR A 52 -0.18 8.28 0.43
N ILE A 53 0.38 7.15 0.88
CA ILE A 53 -0.34 6.09 1.60
C ILE A 53 -0.33 6.37 3.11
N GLY A 54 -1.45 6.05 3.79
CA GLY A 54 -1.63 6.22 5.23
C GLY A 54 -0.56 5.53 6.08
N GLY A 55 -0.09 4.35 5.69
CA GLY A 55 1.06 3.72 6.34
C GLY A 55 1.52 2.38 5.74
N ILE A 56 2.73 1.97 6.12
CA ILE A 56 3.32 0.68 5.76
C ILE A 56 3.36 -0.23 6.99
N VAL A 57 2.71 -1.39 6.91
CA VAL A 57 2.84 -2.45 7.90
C VAL A 57 3.94 -3.39 7.45
N THR A 58 5.09 -3.35 8.12
CA THR A 58 6.23 -4.21 7.80
C THR A 58 5.93 -5.68 8.07
N LYS A 59 6.75 -6.58 7.53
CA LYS A 59 6.70 -7.99 7.95
C LYS A 59 6.97 -8.12 9.44
N SER A 60 6.35 -9.11 10.09
CA SER A 60 6.65 -9.48 11.48
C SER A 60 8.15 -9.64 11.70
N VAL A 61 8.68 -8.90 12.68
CA VAL A 61 10.09 -8.95 13.08
C VAL A 61 10.24 -9.97 14.21
N MET A 62 11.26 -10.82 14.10
CA MET A 62 11.59 -11.84 15.10
C MET A 62 12.91 -11.45 15.78
N GLN A 63 13.07 -11.79 17.06
CA GLN A 63 14.28 -11.47 17.81
C GLN A 63 15.54 -12.09 17.19
N ASN A 64 15.42 -13.34 16.71
CA ASN A 64 16.51 -14.06 16.06
C ASN A 64 16.24 -14.21 14.55
N PRO A 65 17.28 -14.18 13.70
CA PRO A 65 17.14 -14.33 12.26
C PRO A 65 16.57 -15.71 11.89
N ARG A 66 15.79 -15.75 10.81
CA ARG A 66 15.10 -16.96 10.32
C ARG A 66 15.21 -17.04 8.80
N SER A 67 15.59 -18.20 8.25
CA SER A 67 15.65 -18.42 6.80
C SER A 67 14.29 -18.46 6.10
N GLY A 68 13.20 -18.65 6.87
CA GLY A 68 11.84 -18.81 6.36
C GLY A 68 11.53 -20.25 5.93
N ARG A 69 10.35 -20.45 5.31
CA ARG A 69 9.90 -21.77 4.82
C ARG A 69 10.67 -22.17 3.55
N PRO A 70 10.88 -23.48 3.26
CA PRO A 70 11.48 -23.92 2.00
C PRO A 70 10.62 -23.51 0.79
N THR A 71 11.25 -23.38 -0.37
CA THR A 71 10.56 -23.12 -1.65
C THR A 71 9.97 -24.40 -2.24
N PRO A 72 8.82 -24.35 -2.94
CA PRO A 72 8.01 -23.17 -3.24
C PRO A 72 7.22 -22.68 -2.01
N ARG A 73 7.19 -21.35 -1.81
CA ARG A 73 6.61 -20.71 -0.60
C ARG A 73 5.21 -20.14 -0.79
N MET A 74 4.85 -19.81 -2.03
CA MET A 74 3.57 -19.21 -2.41
C MET A 74 3.05 -19.95 -3.64
N ALA A 75 1.73 -20.01 -3.76
CA ALA A 75 1.02 -20.61 -4.89
C ALA A 75 0.69 -19.55 -5.95
#